data_AF-A0A842X9D9-F1
#
_entry.id   AF-A0A842X9D9-F1
#
_cell.length_a   1.000
_cell.length_b   1.000
_cell.length_c   1.000
_cell.angle_alpha   90.00
_cell.angle_beta   90.00
_cell.angle_gamma   90.00
#
_symmetry.space_group_name_H-M   'P 1'
#
loop_
_entity.id
_entity.type
_entity.pdbx_description
1 polymer ?
#
loop_
_entity_poly.entity_id
_entity_poly.type
_entity_poly.pdbx_seq_one_letter_code
_entity_poly.pdbx_strand_id
1 'polypeptide(L)' 'MRKTVKETLETIMNTERDVFIENNNGTKNGTYKRTLNTKYGFIDDLKVPRDREGNFR' A
#
# COMPACT_ATOMS: atom_id res chain seq x y z
N MET A 1 -7.05 12.95 12.64
CA MET A 1 -5.64 13.05 12.17
C MET A 1 -5.02 11.71 11.80
N ARG A 2 -4.81 10.75 12.73
CA ARG A 2 -4.17 9.44 12.40
C ARG A 2 -4.91 8.64 11.32
N LYS A 3 -6.24 8.60 11.36
CA LYS A 3 -7.07 7.90 10.37
C LYS A 3 -6.86 8.47 8.95
N THR A 4 -6.76 9.80 8.84
CA THR A 4 -6.53 10.50 7.57
C THR A 4 -5.18 10.15 6.96
N VAL A 5 -4.09 10.15 7.74
CA VAL A 5 -2.76 9.80 7.21
C VAL A 5 -2.73 8.36 6.69
N LYS A 6 -3.33 7.42 7.42
CA LYS A 6 -3.44 6.03 7.00
C LYS A 6 -4.21 5.90 5.68
N GLU A 7 -5.39 6.50 5.59
CA GLU A 7 -6.24 6.47 4.39
C GLU A 7 -5.53 7.12 3.19
N THR A 8 -4.82 8.24 3.40
CA THR A 8 -4.03 8.88 2.36
C THR A 8 -2.89 7.98 1.86
N LEU A 9 -2.14 7.34 2.76
CA LEU A 9 -1.10 6.40 2.40
C LEU A 9 -1.66 5.20 1.62
N GLU A 10 -2.73 4.58 2.11
CA GLU A 10 -3.38 3.46 1.41
C GLU A 10 -3.87 3.87 0.02
N THR A 11 -4.38 5.10 -0.13
CA THR A 11 -4.79 5.63 -1.43
C THR A 11 -3.60 5.78 -2.38
N ILE A 12 -2.52 6.43 -1.92
CA ILE A 12 -1.31 6.63 -2.74
C ILE A 12 -0.72 5.28 -3.18
N MET A 13 -0.53 4.35 -2.24
CA MET A 13 0.05 3.03 -2.55
C MET A 13 -0.81 2.24 -3.54
N ASN A 14 -2.15 2.31 -3.44
CA ASN A 14 -3.02 1.63 -4.40
C ASN A 14 -2.90 2.26 -5.80
N THR A 15 -2.82 3.58 -5.89
CA THR A 15 -2.61 4.28 -7.16
C THR A 15 -1.26 3.91 -7.78
N GLU A 16 -0.18 3.90 -6.98
CA GLU A 16 1.16 3.50 -7.43
C GLU A 16 1.17 2.05 -7.93
N ARG A 17 0.50 1.13 -7.22
CA ARG A 17 0.36 -0.27 -7.63
C ARG A 17 -0.38 -0.39 -8.95
N ASP A 18 -1.48 0.36 -9.12
CA ASP A 18 -2.28 0.32 -10.33
C ASP A 18 -1.48 0.80 -11.55
N VAL A 19 -0.71 1.89 -11.40
CA VAL A 19 0.23 2.38 -12.42
C VAL A 19 1.34 1.36 -12.70
N PHE A 20 1.88 0.72 -11.66
CA PHE A 20 2.90 -0.32 -11.84
C PHE A 20 2.36 -1.49 -12.67
N ILE A 21 1.15 -1.98 -12.37
CA ILE A 21 0.54 -3.09 -13.11
C ILE A 21 0.30 -2.72 -14.58
N GLU A 22 -0.23 -1.53 -14.84
CA GLU A 22 -0.49 -1.05 -16.20
C GLU A 22 0.78 -1.04 -17.05
N ASN A 23 1.90 -0.64 -16.47
CA ASN A 23 3.19 -0.55 -17.16
C ASN A 23 3.94 -1.89 -17.28
N ASN A 24 3.59 -2.91 -16.48
CA ASN A 24 4.35 -4.15 -16.36
C ASN A 24 3.53 -5.41 -16.70
N ASN A 25 2.31 -5.25 -17.24
CA ASN A 25 1.38 -6.35 -17.55
C ASN A 25 1.16 -7.33 -16.37
N GLY A 26 1.23 -6.83 -15.13
CA GLY A 26 1.09 -7.64 -13.91
C GLY A 26 -0.36 -7.89 -13.49
N THR A 27 -0.56 -8.58 -12.36
CA THR A 27 -1.92 -8.80 -11.79
C THR A 27 -2.01 -8.39 -10.32
N LYS A 28 -3.15 -7.85 -9.90
CA LYS A 28 -3.42 -7.45 -8.51
C LYS A 28 -3.51 -8.70 -7.61
N ASN A 29 -2.93 -8.65 -6.40
CA ASN A 29 -2.99 -9.75 -5.42
C ASN A 29 -3.38 -9.31 -4.00
N GLY A 30 -4.35 -8.39 -3.93
CA GLY A 30 -4.89 -7.90 -2.66
C GLY A 30 -3.90 -7.04 -1.87
N THR A 31 -4.03 -7.10 -0.54
CA THR A 31 -3.21 -6.33 0.41
C THR A 31 -2.76 -7.22 1.57
N TYR A 32 -1.69 -6.83 2.25
CA TYR A 32 -1.31 -7.38 3.55
C TYR A 32 -1.23 -6.27 4.60
N LYS A 33 -1.32 -6.64 5.88
CA LYS A 33 -1.26 -5.67 6.99
C LYS A 33 0.17 -5.46 7.46
N ARG A 34 0.53 -4.21 7.73
CA ARG A 34 1.81 -3.82 8.33
C ARG A 34 1.61 -2.70 9.36
N THR A 35 2.40 -2.71 10.43
CA THR A 35 2.54 -1.55 11.31
C THR A 35 3.73 -0.71 10.87
N LEU A 36 3.52 0.60 10.71
CA LEU A 36 4.56 1.57 10.40
C LEU A 36 4.89 2.39 11.65
N ASN A 37 6.14 2.29 12.10
CA ASN A 37 6.66 3.13 13.17
C ASN A 37 7.20 4.43 12.56
N THR A 38 6.55 5.55 12.85
CA THR A 38 6.95 6.87 12.36
C THR A 38 7.39 7.74 13.53
N LYS A 39 8.11 8.84 13.26
CA LYS A 39 8.44 9.85 14.27
C LYS A 39 7.23 10.46 15.00
N TYR A 40 6.02 10.31 14.43
CA TYR A 40 4.76 10.80 14.99
C TYR A 40 3.91 9.68 15.64
N GLY A 41 4.50 8.50 15.81
CA GLY A 41 3.89 7.31 16.40
C GLY A 41 3.54 6.23 15.38
N PHE A 42 2.78 5.25 15.86
CA PHE A 42 2.44 4.05 15.09
C PHE A 42 1.23 4.27 14.18
N ILE A 43 1.32 3.71 12.98
CA ILE A 43 0.20 3.49 12.06
C ILE A 43 -0.02 1.98 11.98
N ASP A 44 -1.01 1.48 12.70
CA ASP A 44 -1.35 0.06 12.74
C ASP A 44 -2.31 -0.35 11.63
N ASP A 45 -2.30 -1.66 11.33
CA ASP A 45 -3.16 -2.29 10.33
C ASP A 45 -3.10 -1.63 8.94
N LEU A 46 -1.96 -1.04 8.54
CA LEU A 46 -1.80 -0.42 7.22
C LEU A 46 -1.93 -1.49 6.14
N LYS A 47 -2.86 -1.31 5.20
CA LYS A 47 -3.07 -2.23 4.08
C LYS A 47 -2.13 -1.90 2.92
N VAL A 48 -1.03 -2.63 2.85
CA VAL A 48 -0.03 -2.47 1.80
C VAL A 48 -0.43 -3.31 0.58
N PRO A 49 -0.65 -2.72 -0.61
CA PRO A 49 -1.03 -3.45 -1.81
C PRO A 49 0.15 -4.19 -2.43
N ARG A 50 -0.14 -5.27 -3.13
CA ARG A 50 0.86 -6.09 -3.82
C ARG A 50 0.37 -6.60 -5.17
N ASP A 51 1.32 -6.94 -6.02
CA ASP A 51 1.09 -7.72 -7.23
C ASP A 51 1.16 -9.24 -6.95
N ARG A 52 0.79 -10.03 -7.96
CA ARG A 52 0.77 -11.49 -7.89
C ARG A 52 2.15 -12.08 -7.99
N GLU A 53 2.99 -11.47 -8.79
CA GLU A 53 4.37 -11.88 -9.07
C GLU A 53 5.32 -11.46 -7.94
N GLY A 54 4.90 -10.51 -7.09
CA GLY A 54 5.64 -10.04 -5.93
C GLY A 54 6.69 -8.98 -6.26
N ASN A 55 6.65 -8.41 -7.46
CA ASN A 55 7.53 -7.34 -7.94
C ASN A 55 7.15 -5.96 -7.39
N PHE A 56 5.94 -5.81 -6.82
CA PHE A 56 5.45 -4.59 -6.17
C PHE A 56 4.93 -4.91 -4.76
N ARG A 57 5.47 -4.25 -3.74
CA ARG A 57 5.10 -4.39 -2.33
C ARG A 57 5.37 -3.11 -1.55
#